data_AF-A0A3D3ZA32-F1
#
_entry.id   AF-A0A3D3ZA32-F1
#
_cell.length_a   1.000
_cell.length_b   1.000
_cell.length_c   1.000
_cell.angle_alpha   90.00
_cell.angle_beta   90.00
_cell.angle_gamma   90.00
#
_symmetry.space_group_name_H-M   'P 1'
#
loop_
_entity.id
_entity.type
_entity.pdbx_description
1 polymer ?
#
loop_
_entity_poly.entity_id
_entity_poly.type
_entity_poly.pdbx_seq_one_letter_code
_entity_poly.pdbx_strand_id
1 'polypeptide(L)'
;LREMYGRMGFRDCCTMSEFACDAGAAADVRPVSEAEFARLRREYLPPEGVIQEGANLSYLKSYAALYAGADFLLAAAPDGDSLTGMELLGNVAAAPGILGALGFSRGRFRTPGTALPGAMFRPLRAGVDAPGYFGLIFD
;
A
#
# COMPACT_ATOMS: atom_id res chain seq x y z
N LEU A 1 -21.84 -8.77 -5.09
CA LEU A 1 -21.55 -7.43 -5.67
C LEU A 1 -20.55 -7.49 -6.83
N ARG A 2 -19.36 -8.09 -6.66
CA ARG A 2 -18.35 -8.20 -7.73
C ARG A 2 -18.88 -8.78 -9.06
N GLU A 3 -19.58 -9.91 -9.02
CA GLU A 3 -20.21 -10.50 -10.23
C GLU A 3 -21.24 -9.57 -10.90
N MET A 4 -22.00 -8.82 -10.09
CA MET A 4 -22.96 -7.84 -10.60
C MET A 4 -22.25 -6.72 -11.35
N TYR A 5 -21.18 -6.15 -10.78
CA TYR A 5 -20.35 -5.14 -11.46
C TYR A 5 -19.67 -5.71 -12.71
N GLY A 6 -19.22 -6.97 -12.68
CA GLY A 6 -18.70 -7.67 -13.85
C GLY A 6 -19.71 -7.70 -15.01
N ARG A 7 -20.97 -8.00 -14.74
CA ARG A 7 -22.05 -7.94 -15.76
C ARG A 7 -22.31 -6.54 -16.31
N MET A 8 -21.93 -5.49 -15.58
CA MET A 8 -22.00 -4.09 -16.03
C MET A 8 -20.74 -3.64 -16.79
N GLY A 9 -19.79 -4.54 -17.01
CA GLY A 9 -18.55 -4.28 -17.76
C GLY A 9 -17.40 -3.74 -16.91
N PHE A 10 -17.49 -3.80 -15.58
CA PHE A 10 -16.36 -3.52 -14.70
C PHE A 10 -15.38 -4.70 -14.70
N ARG A 11 -14.10 -4.38 -14.54
CA ARG A 11 -13.00 -5.34 -14.48
C ARG A 11 -12.19 -5.07 -13.23
N ASP A 12 -11.68 -6.14 -12.62
CA ASP A 12 -10.72 -6.00 -11.54
C ASP A 12 -9.45 -5.30 -12.05
N CYS A 13 -8.88 -4.46 -11.20
CA CYS A 13 -7.62 -3.79 -11.45
C CYS A 13 -6.86 -3.58 -10.13
N CYS A 14 -5.66 -3.02 -10.25
CA CYS A 14 -4.90 -2.56 -9.11
C CYS A 14 -4.67 -3.66 -8.08
N THR A 15 -4.21 -4.82 -8.54
CA THR A 15 -4.06 -5.98 -7.67
C THR A 15 -2.98 -5.74 -6.63
N MET A 16 -3.16 -6.36 -5.47
CA MET A 16 -2.22 -6.30 -4.36
C MET A 16 -2.08 -7.67 -3.70
N SER A 17 -1.08 -7.79 -2.85
CA SER A 17 -0.97 -8.87 -1.88
C SER A 17 -1.19 -8.30 -0.49
N GLU A 18 -1.77 -9.11 0.39
CA GLU A 18 -1.91 -8.82 1.81
C GLU A 18 -1.32 -10.00 2.59
N PHE A 19 -0.56 -9.70 3.63
CA PHE A 19 -0.02 -10.72 4.52
C PHE A 19 0.04 -10.21 5.96
N ALA A 20 -0.03 -11.14 6.90
CA ALA A 20 0.16 -10.85 8.32
C ALA A 20 1.51 -11.41 8.79
N CYS A 21 2.12 -10.75 9.76
CA CYS A 21 3.33 -11.23 10.42
C CYS A 21 3.40 -10.78 11.88
N ASP A 22 4.19 -11.51 12.66
CA ASP A 22 4.57 -11.14 14.01
C ASP A 22 5.84 -10.27 14.00
N ALA A 23 6.06 -9.55 15.09
CA ALA A 23 7.23 -8.71 15.27
C ALA A 23 8.53 -9.51 15.33
N GLY A 24 9.56 -8.96 14.69
CA GLY A 24 10.92 -9.47 14.72
C GLY A 24 11.88 -8.49 15.40
N ALA A 25 13.19 -8.73 15.23
CA ALA A 25 14.22 -7.79 15.66
C ALA A 25 14.04 -6.44 14.95
N ALA A 26 14.11 -5.35 15.72
CA ALA A 26 13.85 -4.00 15.21
C ALA A 26 14.73 -3.65 14.01
N ALA A 27 14.10 -3.17 12.94
CA ALA A 27 14.76 -2.59 11.78
C ALA A 27 14.99 -1.08 11.97
N ASP A 28 15.86 -0.49 11.14
CA ASP A 28 15.99 0.97 11.08
C ASP A 28 14.76 1.57 10.39
N VAL A 29 13.94 2.27 11.17
CA VAL A 29 12.73 2.96 10.71
C VAL A 29 12.82 4.42 11.09
N ARG A 30 12.56 5.33 10.14
CA ARG A 30 12.45 6.77 10.41
C ARG A 30 11.14 7.35 9.88
N PRO A 31 10.54 8.33 10.58
CA PRO A 31 9.42 9.07 10.02
C PRO A 31 9.88 9.91 8.82
N VAL A 32 8.99 10.09 7.85
CA VAL A 32 9.25 10.91 6.65
C VAL A 32 8.14 11.94 6.42
N SER A 33 8.51 13.04 5.76
CA SER A 33 7.54 14.04 5.33
C SER A 33 6.69 13.54 4.15
N GLU A 34 5.55 14.18 3.90
CA GLU A 34 4.71 13.89 2.73
C GLU A 34 5.47 14.08 1.40
N ALA A 35 6.27 15.14 1.30
CA ALA A 35 7.07 15.43 0.11
C ALA A 35 8.16 14.37 -0.11
N GLU A 36 8.79 13.92 0.97
CA GLU A 36 9.79 12.85 0.91
C GLU A 36 9.14 11.50 0.57
N PHE A 37 7.99 11.19 1.17
CA PHE A 37 7.21 10.00 0.86
C PHE A 37 6.82 9.99 -0.63
N ALA A 38 6.31 11.10 -1.15
CA ALA A 38 5.96 11.24 -2.57
C ALA A 38 7.15 10.95 -3.49
N ARG A 39 8.34 11.49 -3.15
CA ARG A 39 9.57 11.24 -3.91
C ARG A 39 9.96 9.77 -3.89
N LEU A 40 10.08 9.17 -2.70
CA LEU A 40 10.48 7.78 -2.53
C LEU A 40 9.47 6.81 -3.14
N ARG A 41 8.17 7.12 -3.06
CA ARG A 41 7.11 6.28 -3.62
C ARG A 41 7.31 6.05 -5.11
N ARG A 42 7.73 7.08 -5.87
CA ARG A 42 8.03 6.95 -7.31
C ARG A 42 9.18 5.97 -7.60
N GLU A 43 10.14 5.84 -6.68
CA GLU A 43 11.29 4.95 -6.82
C GLU A 43 10.90 3.49 -6.56
N TYR A 44 9.95 3.25 -5.66
CA TYR A 44 9.53 1.90 -5.28
C TYR A 44 8.24 1.40 -5.95
N LEU A 45 7.52 2.26 -6.67
CA LEU A 45 6.33 1.84 -7.41
C LEU A 45 6.71 0.82 -8.51
N PRO A 46 5.91 -0.25 -8.69
CA PRO A 46 6.09 -1.13 -9.84
C PRO A 46 5.80 -0.35 -11.15
N PRO A 47 6.28 -0.83 -12.32
CA PRO A 47 6.09 -0.14 -13.60
C PRO A 47 4.64 0.21 -13.94
N GLU A 48 3.68 -0.63 -13.55
CA GLU A 48 2.23 -0.42 -13.76
C GLU A 48 1.54 0.25 -12.55
N GLY A 49 2.31 0.90 -11.69
CA GLY A 49 1.85 1.58 -10.50
C GLY A 49 1.25 2.96 -10.79
N VAL A 50 0.12 3.26 -10.16
CA VAL A 50 -0.53 4.56 -10.27
C VAL A 50 0.19 5.58 -9.40
N ILE A 51 0.57 6.70 -10.03
CA ILE A 51 1.10 7.86 -9.34
C ILE A 51 -0.05 8.61 -8.67
N GLN A 52 -0.09 8.55 -7.34
CA GLN A 52 -1.02 9.30 -6.49
C GLN A 52 -0.26 10.35 -5.71
N GLU A 53 -0.60 11.62 -5.92
CA GLU A 53 0.10 12.78 -5.36
C GLU A 53 -0.88 13.85 -4.88
N GLY A 54 -0.32 14.89 -4.23
CA GLY A 54 -1.09 16.03 -3.72
C GLY A 54 -2.18 15.58 -2.75
N ALA A 55 -3.43 15.89 -3.07
CA ALA A 55 -4.58 15.61 -2.21
C ALA A 55 -4.67 14.13 -1.75
N ASN A 56 -4.23 13.16 -2.57
CA ASN A 56 -4.22 11.76 -2.16
C ASN A 56 -3.27 11.50 -0.98
N LEU A 57 -2.07 12.10 -1.02
CA LEU A 57 -1.07 11.95 0.04
C LEU A 57 -1.43 12.79 1.27
N SER A 58 -1.98 13.98 1.06
CA SER A 58 -2.50 14.81 2.15
C SER A 58 -3.64 14.11 2.88
N TYR A 59 -4.52 13.41 2.16
CA TYR A 59 -5.57 12.59 2.74
C TYR A 59 -4.99 11.39 3.49
N LEU A 60 -4.07 10.63 2.88
CA LEU A 60 -3.36 9.52 3.54
C LEU A 60 -2.75 9.93 4.88
N LYS A 61 -2.06 11.07 4.92
CA LYS A 61 -1.41 11.60 6.11
C LYS A 61 -2.39 11.98 7.23
N SER A 62 -3.67 12.20 6.93
CA SER A 62 -4.67 12.54 7.94
C SER A 62 -5.01 11.38 8.88
N TYR A 63 -4.70 10.13 8.49
CA TYR A 63 -4.95 8.94 9.32
C TYR A 63 -3.81 7.90 9.30
N ALA A 64 -2.76 8.08 8.51
CA ALA A 64 -1.58 7.23 8.49
C ALA A 64 -0.28 8.01 8.78
N ALA A 65 0.62 7.38 9.50
CA ALA A 65 2.00 7.84 9.64
C ALA A 65 2.85 7.29 8.48
N LEU A 66 3.84 8.08 8.07
CA LEU A 66 4.70 7.80 6.93
C LEU A 66 6.12 7.50 7.42
N TYR A 67 6.66 6.38 6.97
CA TYR A 67 7.98 5.90 7.36
C TYR A 67 8.79 5.44 6.15
N ALA A 68 10.12 5.45 6.31
CA ALA A 68 11.03 4.80 5.38
C ALA A 68 12.17 4.12 6.14
N GLY A 69 12.76 3.13 5.50
CA GLY A 69 14.03 2.52 5.90
C GLY A 69 15.06 2.60 4.79
N ALA A 70 16.06 1.71 4.82
CA ALA A 70 17.10 1.65 3.81
C ALA A 70 16.56 1.27 2.41
N ASP A 71 15.61 0.33 2.36
CA ASP A 71 15.11 -0.30 1.14
C ASP A 71 13.57 -0.48 1.12
N PHE A 72 12.85 0.22 2.00
CA PHE A 72 11.39 0.19 2.03
C PHE A 72 10.76 1.57 2.31
N LEU A 73 9.49 1.69 1.93
CA LEU A 73 8.62 2.82 2.22
C LEU A 73 7.30 2.29 2.80
N LEU A 74 6.80 2.91 3.88
CA LEU A 74 5.61 2.45 4.59
C LEU A 74 4.66 3.61 4.89
N ALA A 75 3.38 3.44 4.53
CA ALA A 75 2.27 4.16 5.14
C ALA A 75 1.52 3.21 6.06
N ALA A 76 1.37 3.58 7.34
CA ALA A 76 0.76 2.70 8.34
C ALA A 76 -0.05 3.46 9.39
N ALA A 77 -1.07 2.79 9.92
CA ALA A 77 -1.90 3.27 11.01
C ALA A 77 -2.02 2.19 12.09
N PRO A 78 -2.03 2.56 13.39
CA PRO A 78 -2.38 1.63 14.46
C PRO A 78 -3.81 1.11 14.30
N ASP A 79 -4.02 -0.18 14.56
CA ASP A 79 -5.32 -0.84 14.66
C ASP A 79 -5.36 -1.66 15.96
N GLY A 80 -5.72 -0.99 17.05
CA GLY A 80 -5.64 -1.56 18.40
C GLY A 80 -4.21 -1.94 18.79
N ASP A 81 -3.97 -3.23 19.00
CA ASP A 81 -2.66 -3.81 19.34
C ASP A 81 -1.83 -4.22 18.10
N SER A 82 -2.37 -4.00 16.90
CA SER A 82 -1.79 -4.37 15.61
C SER A 82 -1.41 -3.12 14.81
N LEU A 83 -0.46 -3.26 13.90
CA LEU A 83 -0.19 -2.24 12.89
C LEU A 83 -0.84 -2.62 11.55
N THR A 84 -1.60 -1.70 10.97
CA THR A 84 -2.08 -1.83 9.58
C THR A 84 -1.14 -1.07 8.65
N GLY A 85 -0.31 -1.81 7.92
CA GLY A 85 0.52 -1.29 6.83
C GLY A 85 -0.33 -1.13 5.58
N MET A 86 -0.84 0.08 5.37
CA MET A 86 -1.75 0.41 4.26
C MET A 86 -1.05 0.32 2.91
N GLU A 87 0.24 0.63 2.88
CA GLU A 87 1.11 0.43 1.72
C GLU A 87 2.54 0.20 2.19
N LEU A 88 3.09 -0.96 1.85
CA LEU A 88 4.51 -1.31 2.01
C LEU A 88 5.12 -1.54 0.63
N LEU A 89 6.04 -0.66 0.24
CA LEU A 89 6.80 -0.71 -1.01
C LEU A 89 8.27 -1.03 -0.74
N GLY A 90 8.95 -1.61 -1.74
CA GLY A 90 10.34 -2.03 -1.61
C GLY A 90 10.46 -3.39 -0.92
N ASN A 91 11.33 -3.49 0.08
CA ASN A 91 11.61 -4.74 0.78
C ASN A 91 10.48 -5.13 1.76
N VAL A 92 9.58 -5.99 1.30
CA VAL A 92 8.49 -6.55 2.12
C VAL A 92 8.96 -7.42 3.28
N ALA A 93 10.16 -8.01 3.19
CA ALA A 93 10.72 -8.82 4.26
C ALA A 93 11.14 -8.00 5.50
N ALA A 94 11.16 -6.66 5.38
CA ALA A 94 11.39 -5.77 6.52
C ALA A 94 10.19 -5.70 7.49
N ALA A 95 9.00 -6.18 7.09
CA ALA A 95 7.76 -6.03 7.87
C ALA A 95 7.88 -6.47 9.35
N PRO A 96 8.43 -7.65 9.69
CA PRO A 96 8.63 -8.03 11.09
C PRO A 96 9.51 -7.03 11.86
N GLY A 97 10.58 -6.53 11.24
CA GLY A 97 11.48 -5.57 11.88
C GLY A 97 10.87 -4.18 12.02
N ILE A 98 10.00 -3.78 11.10
CA ILE A 98 9.21 -2.55 11.22
C ILE A 98 8.29 -2.62 12.44
N LEU A 99 7.59 -3.74 12.64
CA LEU A 99 6.77 -3.95 13.83
C LEU A 99 7.60 -3.85 15.12
N GLY A 100 8.75 -4.51 15.16
CA GLY A 100 9.66 -4.44 16.30
C GLY A 100 10.15 -3.02 16.60
N ALA A 101 10.47 -2.24 15.57
CA ALA A 101 10.91 -0.86 15.73
C ALA A 101 9.79 0.10 16.17
N LEU A 102 8.57 -0.14 15.71
CA LEU A 102 7.40 0.68 16.04
C LEU A 102 6.67 0.21 17.32
N GLY A 103 7.12 -0.89 17.95
CA GLY A 103 6.57 -1.39 19.21
C GLY A 103 5.25 -2.15 19.07
N PHE A 104 4.93 -2.68 17.89
CA PHE A 104 3.76 -3.53 17.65
C PHE A 104 4.15 -4.99 17.72
N SER A 105 3.26 -5.85 18.25
CA SER A 105 3.51 -7.30 18.35
C SER A 105 3.16 -8.07 17.07
N ARG A 106 2.21 -7.54 16.30
CA ARG A 106 1.69 -8.11 15.05
C ARG A 106 1.30 -7.00 14.09
N GLY A 107 1.21 -7.34 12.82
CA GLY A 107 0.69 -6.43 11.82
C GLY A 107 0.22 -7.12 10.56
N ARG A 108 -0.46 -6.34 9.73
CA ARG A 108 -0.96 -6.75 8.42
C ARG A 108 -0.57 -5.71 7.40
N PHE A 109 0.05 -6.15 6.32
CA PHE A 109 0.67 -5.28 5.33
C PHE A 109 0.10 -5.55 3.94
N ARG A 110 -0.24 -4.47 3.24
CA ARG A 110 -0.59 -4.47 1.82
C ARG A 110 0.63 -4.07 0.99
N THR A 111 0.84 -4.76 -0.13
CA THR A 111 1.99 -4.56 -1.01
C THR A 111 1.62 -4.84 -2.47
N PRO A 112 2.37 -4.35 -3.47
CA PRO A 112 2.17 -4.76 -4.85
C PRO A 112 2.15 -6.28 -5.02
N GLY A 113 1.19 -6.79 -5.78
CA GLY A 113 1.01 -8.23 -5.97
C GLY A 113 -0.23 -8.56 -6.79
N THR A 114 -0.56 -9.85 -6.90
CA THR A 114 -1.66 -10.34 -7.76
C THR A 114 -2.74 -11.13 -7.01
N ALA A 115 -2.62 -11.23 -5.69
CA ALA A 115 -3.46 -12.12 -4.88
C ALA A 115 -4.90 -11.59 -4.71
N LEU A 116 -5.06 -10.27 -4.59
CA LEU A 116 -6.32 -9.60 -4.28
C LEU A 116 -6.57 -8.45 -5.25
N PRO A 117 -7.76 -8.34 -5.85
CA PRO A 117 -8.14 -7.15 -6.59
C PRO A 117 -8.33 -5.98 -5.61
N GLY A 118 -7.65 -4.86 -5.87
CA GLY A 118 -7.79 -3.67 -5.03
C GLY A 118 -8.98 -2.81 -5.44
N ALA A 119 -9.25 -2.72 -6.73
CA ALA A 119 -10.32 -1.88 -7.26
C ALA A 119 -11.01 -2.56 -8.45
N MET A 120 -12.13 -1.98 -8.88
CA MET A 120 -12.75 -2.29 -10.16
C MET A 120 -12.87 -1.02 -10.97
N PHE A 121 -12.62 -1.11 -12.28
CA PHE A 121 -12.81 -0.01 -13.21
C PHE A 121 -13.67 -0.44 -14.40
N ARG A 122 -14.42 0.50 -14.97
CA ARG A 122 -15.15 0.29 -16.23
C ARG A 122 -14.46 1.12 -17.31
N PRO A 123 -13.78 0.50 -18.29
CA PRO A 123 -13.15 1.25 -19.35
C PRO A 123 -14.21 1.93 -20.24
N LEU A 124 -13.98 3.19 -20.62
CA LEU A 124 -14.85 3.93 -21.54
C LEU A 124 -14.62 3.55 -23.02
N ARG A 125 -13.51 2.87 -23.32
CA ARG A 125 -13.13 2.41 -24.66
C ARG A 125 -12.68 0.95 -24.61
N ALA A 126 -12.87 0.23 -25.71
CA ALA A 126 -12.38 -1.14 -25.82
C ALA A 126 -10.83 -1.17 -25.82
N GLY A 127 -10.25 -2.25 -25.30
CA GLY A 127 -8.80 -2.49 -25.35
C GLY A 127 -7.96 -1.67 -24.35
N VAL A 128 -8.58 -1.00 -23.37
CA VAL A 128 -7.83 -0.30 -22.31
C VAL A 128 -7.32 -1.31 -21.29
N ASP A 129 -6.01 -1.26 -21.03
CA ASP A 129 -5.35 -2.05 -19.99
C ASP A 129 -5.75 -1.57 -18.60
N ALA A 130 -5.84 -2.52 -17.67
CA ALA A 130 -6.09 -2.23 -16.27
C ALA A 130 -4.83 -1.66 -15.62
N PRO A 131 -4.90 -0.60 -14.80
CA PRO A 131 -3.77 -0.20 -13.97
C PRO A 131 -3.34 -1.38 -13.08
N GLY A 132 -2.04 -1.58 -12.93
CA GLY A 132 -1.49 -2.74 -12.24
C GLY A 132 -1.55 -2.62 -10.73
N TYR A 133 -1.29 -1.44 -10.17
CA TYR A 133 -1.28 -1.22 -8.72
C TYR A 133 -1.72 0.20 -8.35
N PHE A 134 -2.63 0.34 -7.38
CA PHE A 134 -3.09 1.65 -6.89
C PHE A 134 -2.35 2.06 -5.63
N GLY A 135 -2.38 1.19 -4.61
CA GLY A 135 -1.64 1.33 -3.37
C GLY A 135 -2.33 2.13 -2.27
N LEU A 136 -2.93 3.29 -2.58
CA LEU A 136 -3.68 4.08 -1.59
C LEU A 136 -5.18 3.84 -1.73
N ILE A 137 -5.62 2.67 -1.24
CA ILE A 137 -7.04 2.34 -1.16
C ILE A 137 -7.54 2.75 0.22
N PHE A 138 -8.49 3.67 0.20
CA PHE A 138 -9.12 4.24 1.39
C PHE A 138 -10.38 3.40 1.67
N ASP A 139 -10.39 2.69 2.79
CA ASP A 139 -11.52 1.89 3.26
C ASP A 139 -12.61 2.78 3.88
#